data_AF-S3V6A0-F1
#
_entry.id   AF-S3V6A0-F1
#
_cell.length_a   1.000
_cell.length_b   1.000
_cell.length_c   1.000
_cell.angle_alpha   90.00
_cell.angle_beta   90.00
_cell.angle_gamma   90.00
#
_symmetry.space_group_name_H-M   'P 1'
#
loop_
_entity.id
_entity.type
_entity.pdbx_description
1 polymer ?
#
loop_
_entity_poly.entity_id
_entity_poly.type
_entity_poly.pdbx_seq_one_letter_code
_entity_poly.pdbx_strand_id
1 'polypeptide(L)'
;MIPANKTKAVVFLTLILTFTLAADEAEDWIGAFRSVDYEEGEEALSEEKIYYFWQFENLRRAVPPRFIRYVDTATSLQTGKLLNRGVLFTYEGLQNDEVSVCGEFNHWQCIPLQKNDKGIFYGIIDIVGDTSYDPKPAYEYKFRVDGLFTHDPGNPDTYEDGAGSLVSRIAYRHGGPNKQVSTRILDDSPHEEKEFRTVEFRIYQPQADSVTLVGDFNHWDPEADFMERERNGVFRIVKKLKPGEYLYNFVVDGKVIPDTYNPLTLLREDTGEISSALNVPERSGVLERK
;
A
#
# COMPACT_ATOMS: atom_id res chain seq x y z
N MET A 1 51.58 -12.49 11.75
CA MET A 1 50.27 -13.00 11.30
C MET A 1 49.27 -11.88 11.45
N ILE A 2 48.83 -11.30 10.34
CA ILE A 2 47.88 -10.19 10.26
C ILE A 2 46.54 -10.81 9.83
N PRO A 3 45.40 -10.55 10.52
CA PRO A 3 44.12 -11.10 10.08
C PRO A 3 43.61 -10.33 8.86
N ALA A 4 43.19 -11.08 7.84
CA ALA A 4 42.60 -10.55 6.62
C ALA A 4 41.16 -10.08 6.89
N ASN A 5 40.91 -8.79 6.68
CA ASN A 5 39.57 -8.23 6.59
C ASN A 5 38.89 -8.80 5.32
N LYS A 6 37.77 -9.50 5.49
CA LYS A 6 36.88 -9.82 4.36
C LYS A 6 36.01 -8.61 4.07
N THR A 7 36.42 -7.78 3.13
CA THR A 7 35.61 -6.72 2.55
C THR A 7 34.43 -7.37 1.82
N LYS A 8 33.20 -7.12 2.29
CA LYS A 8 31.99 -7.46 1.52
C LYS A 8 31.96 -6.54 0.29
N ALA A 9 32.21 -7.10 -0.89
CA ALA A 9 31.97 -6.41 -2.15
C ALA A 9 30.45 -6.28 -2.32
N VAL A 10 29.93 -5.07 -2.16
CA VAL A 10 28.57 -4.72 -2.57
C VAL A 10 28.58 -4.70 -4.10
N VAL A 11 27.96 -5.71 -4.70
CA VAL A 11 27.76 -5.77 -6.14
C VAL A 11 26.76 -4.67 -6.50
N PHE A 12 27.24 -3.65 -7.22
CA PHE A 12 26.40 -2.65 -7.86
C PHE A 12 25.62 -3.33 -8.98
N LEU A 13 24.40 -3.79 -8.70
CA LEU A 13 23.48 -4.18 -9.77
C LEU A 13 22.85 -2.89 -10.29
N THR A 14 23.38 -2.42 -11.42
CA THR A 14 22.77 -1.33 -12.19
C THR A 14 21.42 -1.85 -12.70
N LEU A 15 20.35 -1.34 -12.11
CA LEU A 15 18.99 -1.52 -12.58
C LEU A 15 18.84 -0.81 -13.92
N ILE A 16 19.34 -1.41 -15.01
CA ILE A 16 18.99 -1.01 -16.37
C ILE A 16 17.62 -1.61 -16.65
N LEU A 17 16.60 -1.08 -15.98
CA LEU A 17 15.24 -1.13 -16.49
C LEU A 17 15.26 -0.24 -17.72
N THR A 18 14.80 -0.73 -18.87
CA THR A 18 14.82 -0.03 -20.16
C THR A 18 14.05 1.30 -20.08
N PHE A 19 14.76 2.35 -19.63
CA PHE A 19 14.34 3.74 -19.45
C PHE A 19 14.77 4.56 -20.66
N THR A 20 14.18 4.31 -21.83
CA THR A 20 14.39 5.21 -22.97
C THR A 20 13.12 5.53 -23.75
N LEU A 21 11.97 4.93 -23.42
CA LEU A 21 10.70 5.24 -24.09
C LEU A 21 9.58 5.73 -23.16
N ALA A 22 9.68 5.55 -21.84
CA ALA A 22 8.66 6.01 -20.89
C ALA A 22 8.96 7.38 -20.25
N ALA A 23 10.15 7.96 -20.47
CA ALA A 23 10.54 9.22 -19.85
C ALA A 23 9.86 10.44 -20.52
N ASP A 24 9.66 10.40 -21.84
CA ASP A 24 9.01 11.50 -22.59
C ASP A 24 7.47 11.52 -22.40
N GLU A 25 6.84 10.38 -22.08
CA GLU A 25 5.39 10.32 -21.81
C GLU A 25 5.04 10.56 -20.33
N ALA A 26 6.02 10.49 -19.42
CA ALA A 26 5.82 10.72 -17.99
C ALA A 26 5.79 12.21 -17.59
N GLU A 27 6.22 13.12 -18.47
CA GLU A 27 6.34 14.55 -18.16
C GLU A 27 4.99 15.27 -17.98
N ASP A 28 3.89 14.70 -18.51
CA ASP A 28 2.61 15.43 -18.61
C ASP A 28 1.40 14.69 -17.99
N TRP A 29 1.58 13.48 -17.42
CA TRP A 29 0.44 12.63 -17.04
C TRP A 29 0.57 11.97 -15.65
N ILE A 30 0.33 12.77 -14.61
CA ILE A 30 -0.32 12.28 -13.39
C ILE A 30 -1.82 12.52 -13.60
N GLY A 31 -2.50 11.54 -14.20
CA GLY A 31 -3.90 11.64 -14.67
C GLY A 31 -4.82 12.39 -13.71
N ALA A 32 -5.32 13.53 -14.19
CA ALA A 32 -6.43 14.26 -13.61
C ALA A 32 -7.73 13.55 -13.98
N PHE A 33 -8.07 12.47 -13.26
CA PHE A 33 -9.41 11.90 -13.38
C PHE A 33 -10.42 12.80 -12.68
N ARG A 34 -11.45 13.21 -13.43
CA ARG A 34 -12.58 13.99 -12.96
C ARG A 34 -13.48 13.11 -12.09
N SER A 35 -14.19 13.74 -11.17
CA SER A 35 -15.14 13.07 -10.28
C SER A 35 -16.47 12.68 -10.92
N VAL A 36 -16.61 12.86 -12.24
CA VAL A 36 -17.88 12.70 -12.98
C VAL A 36 -17.81 11.60 -14.03
N ASP A 37 -16.69 10.87 -14.16
CA ASP A 37 -16.61 9.76 -15.11
C ASP A 37 -17.16 8.48 -14.46
N TYR A 38 -18.49 8.47 -14.28
CA TYR A 38 -19.31 7.30 -13.95
C TYR A 38 -20.62 7.38 -14.74
N GLU A 39 -20.58 6.99 -16.00
CA GLU A 39 -21.72 6.33 -16.64
C GLU A 39 -21.19 5.16 -17.47
N GLU A 40 -21.67 3.95 -17.13
CA GLU A 40 -21.63 2.71 -17.91
C GLU A 40 -20.32 2.33 -18.62
N GLY A 41 -19.58 1.40 -18.01
CA GLY A 41 -18.57 0.65 -18.73
C GLY A 41 -17.68 -0.15 -17.80
N GLU A 42 -17.63 -1.46 -18.02
CA GLU A 42 -16.59 -2.33 -17.48
C GLU A 42 -15.22 -1.83 -17.96
N GLU A 43 -14.59 -0.94 -17.20
CA GLU A 43 -13.16 -0.67 -17.40
C GLU A 43 -12.36 -1.58 -16.48
N ALA A 44 -11.59 -2.45 -17.13
CA ALA A 44 -10.63 -3.36 -16.53
C ALA A 44 -9.86 -2.67 -15.40
N LEU A 45 -9.62 -3.41 -14.30
CA LEU A 45 -8.75 -3.00 -13.19
C LEU A 45 -7.58 -2.19 -13.74
N SER A 46 -7.59 -0.87 -13.50
CA SER A 46 -6.55 0.02 -14.01
C SER A 46 -5.20 -0.57 -13.60
N GLU A 47 -4.30 -0.78 -14.56
CA GLU A 47 -2.97 -1.33 -14.29
C GLU A 47 -2.38 -0.67 -13.05
N GLU A 48 -1.98 -1.48 -12.06
CA GLU A 48 -1.50 -0.97 -10.77
C GLU A 48 -0.28 -0.05 -10.98
N LYS A 49 -0.51 1.26 -11.05
CA LYS A 49 0.51 2.26 -11.35
C LYS A 49 1.41 2.48 -10.13
N ILE A 50 2.67 2.08 -10.25
CA ILE A 50 3.73 2.37 -9.28
C ILE A 50 4.38 3.71 -9.66
N TYR A 51 4.44 4.63 -8.72
CA TYR A 51 5.07 5.93 -8.89
C TYR A 51 6.51 5.94 -8.37
N TYR A 52 7.30 6.91 -8.81
CA TYR A 52 8.59 7.24 -8.21
C TYR A 52 8.45 8.49 -7.36
N PHE A 53 9.14 8.53 -6.22
CA PHE A 53 9.02 9.65 -5.27
C PHE A 53 9.27 11.03 -5.91
N TRP A 54 10.26 11.14 -6.80
CA TRP A 54 10.60 12.38 -7.51
C TRP A 54 9.45 12.96 -8.36
N GLN A 55 8.47 12.15 -8.75
CA GLN A 55 7.30 12.63 -9.48
C GLN A 55 6.43 13.56 -8.60
N PHE A 56 6.41 13.34 -7.29
CA PHE A 56 5.66 14.18 -6.34
C PHE A 56 6.39 15.50 -6.06
N GLU A 57 7.73 15.45 -5.97
CA GLU A 57 8.58 16.64 -5.91
C GLU A 57 8.38 17.55 -7.12
N ASN A 58 7.85 17.01 -8.24
CA ASN A 58 7.66 17.74 -9.48
C ASN A 58 6.20 18.02 -9.86
N LEU A 59 5.24 17.74 -8.98
CA LEU A 59 3.82 18.02 -9.20
C LEU A 59 3.58 19.48 -9.59
N ARG A 60 2.90 19.69 -10.73
CA ARG A 60 2.55 21.03 -11.22
C ARG A 60 1.18 21.52 -10.76
N ARG A 61 0.34 20.62 -10.26
CA ARG A 61 -1.03 20.88 -9.80
C ARG A 61 -1.37 19.95 -8.65
N ALA A 62 -2.25 20.39 -7.77
CA ALA A 62 -2.86 19.51 -6.78
C ALA A 62 -3.79 18.50 -7.48
N VAL A 63 -3.79 17.27 -6.96
CA VAL A 63 -4.67 16.17 -7.33
C VAL A 63 -5.50 15.73 -6.13
N PRO A 64 -6.74 15.25 -6.34
CA PRO A 64 -7.55 14.68 -5.26
C PRO A 64 -6.81 13.54 -4.55
N PRO A 65 -7.11 13.31 -3.27
CA PRO A 65 -6.39 12.34 -2.47
C PRO A 65 -6.58 10.94 -3.04
N ARG A 66 -5.51 10.14 -3.05
CA ARG A 66 -5.54 8.80 -3.66
C ARG A 66 -4.56 7.86 -2.98
N PHE A 67 -4.96 6.60 -2.89
CA PHE A 67 -4.05 5.53 -2.52
C PHE A 67 -3.04 5.32 -3.63
N ILE A 68 -1.76 5.34 -3.28
CA ILE A 68 -0.66 5.15 -4.21
C ILE A 68 0.30 4.09 -3.69
N ARG A 69 1.01 3.48 -4.63
CA ARG A 69 2.24 2.71 -4.39
C ARG A 69 3.38 3.48 -5.01
N TYR A 70 4.49 3.61 -4.30
CA TYR A 70 5.63 4.36 -4.81
C TYR A 70 6.97 3.78 -4.38
N VAL A 71 7.98 3.94 -5.24
CA VAL A 71 9.36 3.61 -4.93
C VAL A 71 10.08 4.89 -4.48
N ASP A 72 10.75 4.80 -3.34
CA ASP A 72 11.64 5.83 -2.82
C ASP A 72 13.01 5.22 -2.55
N THR A 73 13.86 5.24 -3.58
CA THR A 73 15.20 4.67 -3.50
C THR A 73 16.06 5.25 -2.38
N ALA A 74 15.84 6.51 -2.00
CA ALA A 74 16.63 7.16 -0.95
C ALA A 74 16.31 6.56 0.42
N THR A 75 15.02 6.35 0.70
CA THR A 75 14.57 5.75 1.96
C THR A 75 14.73 4.23 1.97
N SER A 76 14.58 3.56 0.83
CA SER A 76 14.74 2.10 0.71
C SER A 76 16.12 1.61 1.13
N LEU A 77 17.19 2.38 0.90
CA LEU A 77 18.54 2.03 1.34
C LEU A 77 18.69 1.99 2.86
N GLN A 78 17.85 2.73 3.59
CA GLN A 78 17.88 2.82 5.05
C GLN A 78 16.89 1.84 5.70
N THR A 79 15.72 1.68 5.09
CA THR A 79 14.62 0.88 5.67
C THR A 79 14.55 -0.54 5.13
N GLY A 80 15.24 -0.85 4.03
CA GLY A 80 15.10 -2.10 3.28
C GLY A 80 13.77 -2.22 2.52
N LYS A 81 12.87 -1.24 2.66
CA LYS A 81 11.54 -1.24 2.03
C LYS A 81 11.60 -0.54 0.68
N LEU A 82 11.56 -1.32 -0.40
CA LEU A 82 11.64 -0.78 -1.76
C LEU A 82 10.32 -0.12 -2.21
N LEU A 83 9.21 -0.78 -1.91
CA LEU A 83 7.88 -0.33 -2.30
C LEU A 83 7.12 0.19 -1.08
N ASN A 84 6.78 1.47 -1.13
CA ASN A 84 6.01 2.19 -0.14
C ASN A 84 4.57 2.38 -0.62
N ARG A 85 3.70 2.70 0.34
CA ARG A 85 2.29 2.92 0.09
C ARG A 85 1.74 3.94 1.06
N GLY A 86 0.63 4.55 0.67
CA GLY A 86 -0.10 5.47 1.52
C GLY A 86 -1.11 6.24 0.71
N VAL A 87 -1.72 7.23 1.35
CA VAL A 87 -2.56 8.21 0.68
C VAL A 87 -1.70 9.41 0.33
N LEU A 88 -1.61 9.71 -0.96
CA LEU A 88 -1.09 11.00 -1.42
C LEU A 88 -2.14 12.07 -1.15
N PHE A 89 -1.81 13.01 -0.29
CA PHE A 89 -2.52 14.28 -0.14
C PHE A 89 -1.74 15.36 -0.89
N THR A 90 -2.46 16.24 -1.60
CA THR A 90 -1.86 17.41 -2.21
C THR A 90 -2.74 18.63 -2.02
N TYR A 91 -2.13 19.80 -1.97
CA TYR A 91 -2.82 21.07 -1.79
C TYR A 91 -2.07 22.18 -2.54
N GLU A 92 -2.81 23.04 -3.24
CA GLU A 92 -2.25 24.21 -3.90
C GLU A 92 -2.36 25.42 -2.97
N GLY A 93 -1.21 25.93 -2.51
CA GLY A 93 -1.13 27.03 -1.55
C GLY A 93 -0.19 28.14 -2.01
N LEU A 94 -0.26 29.30 -1.36
CA LEU A 94 0.59 30.45 -1.66
C LEU A 94 2.02 30.24 -1.15
N GLN A 95 2.94 31.14 -1.51
CA GLN A 95 4.37 30.97 -1.29
C GLN A 95 4.77 30.80 0.18
N ASN A 96 4.05 31.42 1.12
CA ASN A 96 4.40 31.42 2.54
C ASN A 96 3.50 30.54 3.43
N ASP A 97 2.59 29.78 2.83
CA ASP A 97 1.63 28.98 3.60
C ASP A 97 2.34 27.85 4.35
N GLU A 98 1.87 27.57 5.57
CA GLU A 98 2.12 26.33 6.29
C GLU A 98 0.91 25.41 6.13
N VAL A 99 1.07 24.31 5.39
CA VAL A 99 -0.01 23.37 5.12
C VAL A 99 0.25 22.06 5.86
N SER A 100 -0.73 21.59 6.61
CA SER A 100 -0.75 20.27 7.26
C SER A 100 -2.03 19.53 6.91
N VAL A 101 -1.99 18.19 6.86
CA VAL A 101 -3.18 17.34 6.77
C VAL A 101 -3.54 16.80 8.15
N CYS A 102 -4.81 16.89 8.54
CA CYS A 102 -5.31 16.42 9.83
C CYS A 102 -6.54 15.54 9.57
N GLY A 103 -6.59 14.33 10.11
CA GLY A 103 -7.71 13.43 9.87
C GLY A 103 -7.84 12.30 10.87
N GLU A 104 -8.91 11.53 10.75
CA GLU A 104 -9.24 10.43 11.67
C GLU A 104 -8.13 9.38 11.79
N PHE A 105 -7.41 9.13 10.69
CA PHE A 105 -6.32 8.15 10.60
C PHE A 105 -5.13 8.46 11.52
N ASN A 106 -5.08 9.65 12.10
CA ASN A 106 -4.09 10.01 13.12
C ASN A 106 -4.73 10.79 14.28
N HIS A 107 -5.98 10.45 14.63
CA HIS A 107 -6.74 11.11 15.71
C HIS A 107 -6.74 12.65 15.61
N TRP A 108 -6.85 13.18 14.39
CA TRP A 108 -6.81 14.61 14.07
C TRP A 108 -5.50 15.33 14.43
N GLN A 109 -4.43 14.60 14.76
CA GLN A 109 -3.10 15.18 14.85
C GLN A 109 -2.59 15.55 13.46
N CYS A 110 -2.31 16.83 13.26
CA CYS A 110 -1.92 17.39 11.97
C CYS A 110 -0.48 17.00 11.59
N ILE A 111 -0.32 16.47 10.39
CA ILE A 111 0.97 16.10 9.78
C ILE A 111 1.34 17.18 8.76
N PRO A 112 2.51 17.85 8.90
CA PRO A 112 2.93 18.89 7.96
C PRO A 112 3.23 18.31 6.57
N LEU A 113 2.82 19.02 5.53
CA LEU A 113 3.10 18.67 4.14
C LEU A 113 4.38 19.33 3.65
N GLN A 114 5.09 18.65 2.75
CA GLN A 114 6.26 19.20 2.06
C GLN A 114 5.82 20.06 0.89
N LYS A 115 6.55 21.13 0.60
CA LYS A 115 6.26 22.03 -0.52
C LYS A 115 7.30 21.87 -1.62
N ASN A 116 6.85 21.75 -2.87
CA ASN A 116 7.74 21.81 -4.01
C ASN A 116 7.94 23.24 -4.56
N ASP A 117 8.83 23.37 -5.55
CA ASP A 117 9.17 24.62 -6.21
C ASP A 117 8.01 25.25 -7.02
N LYS A 118 6.96 24.48 -7.32
CA LYS A 118 5.76 24.90 -8.05
C LYS A 118 4.63 25.35 -7.12
N GLY A 119 4.84 25.37 -5.81
CA GLY A 119 3.82 25.80 -4.83
C GLY A 119 2.82 24.70 -4.44
N ILE A 120 3.08 23.46 -4.83
CA ILE A 120 2.24 22.32 -4.45
C ILE A 120 2.78 21.74 -3.14
N PHE A 121 1.90 21.68 -2.15
CA PHE A 121 2.12 20.95 -0.91
C PHE A 121 1.70 19.50 -1.13
N TYR A 122 2.51 18.54 -0.69
CA TYR A 122 2.23 17.12 -0.82
C TYR A 122 2.76 16.33 0.39
N GLY A 123 2.12 15.19 0.65
CA GLY A 123 2.55 14.26 1.68
C GLY A 123 1.87 12.91 1.48
N ILE A 124 2.59 11.85 1.83
CA ILE A 124 2.12 10.47 1.67
C ILE A 124 1.96 9.88 3.08
N ILE A 125 0.71 9.62 3.46
CA ILE A 125 0.37 9.17 4.81
C ILE A 125 -0.03 7.70 4.78
N ASP A 126 0.64 6.87 5.58
CA ASP A 126 0.25 5.47 5.77
C ASP A 126 -0.92 5.42 6.77
N ILE A 127 -2.14 5.25 6.23
CA ILE A 127 -3.37 5.16 7.05
C ILE A 127 -3.73 3.71 7.41
N VAL A 128 -2.97 2.72 6.93
CA VAL A 128 -3.25 1.27 7.07
C VAL A 128 -2.26 0.61 8.04
N GLY A 129 -1.23 1.33 8.48
CA GLY A 129 -0.08 0.81 9.23
C GLY A 129 -0.33 0.35 10.66
N ASP A 130 -1.51 0.56 11.25
CA ASP A 130 -1.84 0.09 12.59
C ASP A 130 -3.00 -0.93 12.53
N THR A 131 -2.62 -2.21 12.52
CA THR A 131 -3.48 -3.40 12.37
C THR A 131 -4.44 -3.63 13.55
N SER A 132 -4.78 -2.61 14.32
CA SER A 132 -5.67 -2.67 15.48
C SER A 132 -7.07 -2.10 15.24
N TYR A 133 -7.31 -1.41 14.11
CA TYR A 133 -8.61 -0.82 13.79
C TYR A 133 -9.29 -1.50 12.61
N ASP A 134 -10.60 -1.78 12.77
CA ASP A 134 -11.47 -2.19 11.67
C ASP A 134 -11.44 -1.09 10.59
N PRO A 135 -10.95 -1.39 9.37
CA PRO A 135 -10.82 -0.38 8.33
C PRO A 135 -12.18 0.27 8.07
N LYS A 136 -12.23 1.61 8.17
CA LYS A 136 -13.46 2.37 7.90
C LYS A 136 -13.71 2.44 6.39
N PRO A 137 -14.97 2.49 5.93
CA PRO A 137 -15.27 2.69 4.51
C PRO A 137 -14.74 4.00 3.94
N ALA A 138 -14.58 5.02 4.80
CA ALA A 138 -13.91 6.27 4.49
C ALA A 138 -13.26 6.87 5.73
N TYR A 139 -12.24 7.71 5.53
CA TYR A 139 -11.62 8.52 6.57
C TYR A 139 -11.87 10.00 6.30
N GLU A 140 -12.23 10.71 7.36
CA GLU A 140 -12.47 12.15 7.31
C GLU A 140 -11.16 12.92 7.54
N TYR A 141 -10.97 14.02 6.81
CA TYR A 141 -9.79 14.88 6.93
C TYR A 141 -10.07 16.33 6.55
N LYS A 142 -9.20 17.22 7.01
CA LYS A 142 -9.09 18.63 6.62
C LYS A 142 -7.63 19.01 6.43
N PHE A 143 -7.38 20.07 5.67
CA PHE A 143 -6.10 20.76 5.71
C PHE A 143 -6.12 21.84 6.78
N ARG A 144 -4.99 22.06 7.44
CA ARG A 144 -4.73 23.25 8.25
C ARG A 144 -3.75 24.13 7.49
N VAL A 145 -4.20 25.31 7.10
CA VAL A 145 -3.45 26.31 6.33
C VAL A 145 -3.33 27.56 7.19
N ASP A 146 -2.11 27.89 7.61
CA ASP A 146 -1.82 29.05 8.48
C ASP A 146 -2.69 29.11 9.74
N GLY A 147 -2.96 27.93 10.33
CA GLY A 147 -3.78 27.78 11.53
C GLY A 147 -5.29 27.70 11.29
N LEU A 148 -5.78 27.89 10.06
CA LEU A 148 -7.18 27.75 9.69
C LEU A 148 -7.46 26.37 9.09
N PHE A 149 -8.56 25.73 9.52
CA PHE A 149 -9.00 24.47 8.95
C PHE A 149 -9.83 24.71 7.69
N THR A 150 -9.45 24.06 6.60
CA THR A 150 -10.18 24.07 5.32
C THR A 150 -10.39 22.64 4.84
N HIS A 151 -11.52 22.40 4.18
CA HIS A 151 -11.68 21.19 3.36
C HIS A 151 -10.69 21.23 2.20
N ASP A 152 -10.47 20.07 1.58
CA ASP A 152 -9.73 19.92 0.33
C ASP A 152 -10.56 20.44 -0.85
N PRO A 153 -10.20 21.58 -1.47
CA PRO A 153 -10.96 22.15 -2.58
C PRO A 153 -10.93 21.28 -3.85
N GLY A 154 -9.93 20.40 -3.96
CA GLY A 154 -9.79 19.45 -5.06
C GLY A 154 -10.56 18.15 -4.84
N ASN A 155 -11.07 17.90 -3.63
CA ASN A 155 -11.81 16.68 -3.33
C ASN A 155 -13.33 16.89 -3.43
N PRO A 156 -14.01 16.23 -4.39
CA PRO A 156 -15.47 16.31 -4.53
C PRO A 156 -16.24 15.63 -3.38
N ASP A 157 -15.61 14.69 -2.66
CA ASP A 157 -16.25 13.94 -1.57
C ASP A 157 -16.14 14.74 -0.26
N THR A 158 -16.91 15.82 -0.21
CA THR A 158 -16.97 16.75 0.91
C THR A 158 -18.39 16.84 1.47
N TYR A 159 -18.50 16.97 2.79
CA TYR A 159 -19.77 17.07 3.50
C TYR A 159 -19.67 18.10 4.65
N GLU A 160 -20.82 18.51 5.17
CA GLU A 160 -20.91 19.45 6.29
C GLU A 160 -20.66 18.73 7.62
N ASP A 161 -19.78 19.28 8.46
CA ASP A 161 -19.39 18.70 9.75
C ASP A 161 -20.37 18.98 10.91
N GLY A 162 -21.52 19.60 10.62
CA GLY A 162 -22.51 19.99 11.63
C GLY A 162 -22.15 21.24 12.44
N ALA A 163 -20.95 21.80 12.25
CA ALA A 163 -20.53 23.10 12.80
C ALA A 163 -20.54 24.21 11.73
N GLY A 164 -21.17 23.96 10.57
CA GLY A 164 -21.21 24.88 9.44
C GLY A 164 -19.91 24.96 8.65
N SER A 165 -19.00 23.98 8.80
CA SER A 165 -17.76 23.87 8.04
C SER A 165 -17.78 22.59 7.19
N LEU A 166 -16.98 22.57 6.12
CA LEU A 166 -16.84 21.40 5.26
C LEU A 166 -15.67 20.54 5.71
N VAL A 167 -15.79 19.25 5.47
CA VAL A 167 -14.80 18.20 5.74
C VAL A 167 -14.75 17.27 4.55
N SER A 168 -13.54 16.83 4.20
CA SER A 168 -13.28 15.98 3.05
C SER A 168 -13.17 14.52 3.50
N ARG A 169 -13.55 13.59 2.62
CA ARG A 169 -13.41 12.16 2.87
C ARG A 169 -12.49 11.53 1.85
N ILE A 170 -11.67 10.59 2.32
CA ILE A 170 -11.08 9.60 1.44
C ILE A 170 -11.77 8.26 1.67
N ALA A 171 -12.55 7.84 0.68
CA ALA A 171 -13.14 6.52 0.63
C ALA A 171 -12.19 5.52 -0.03
N TYR A 172 -12.28 4.27 0.39
CA TYR A 172 -11.67 3.16 -0.32
C TYR A 172 -12.44 2.91 -1.63
N ARG A 173 -12.01 3.60 -2.71
CA ARG A 173 -12.77 3.67 -3.98
C ARG A 173 -12.94 2.33 -4.71
N HIS A 174 -12.24 1.29 -4.31
CA HIS A 174 -12.54 -0.07 -4.77
C HIS A 174 -13.23 -0.84 -3.65
N GLY A 175 -14.52 -0.53 -3.55
CA GLY A 175 -15.66 -1.17 -2.89
C GLY A 175 -15.54 -1.66 -1.45
N GLY A 176 -15.16 -0.73 -0.59
CA GLY A 176 -15.35 -0.88 0.84
C GLY A 176 -14.27 -1.72 1.51
N PRO A 177 -14.24 -1.71 2.85
CA PRO A 177 -13.16 -2.31 3.63
C PRO A 177 -12.98 -3.80 3.34
N ASN A 178 -14.06 -4.49 2.97
CA ASN A 178 -14.07 -5.91 2.62
C ASN A 178 -13.31 -6.25 1.32
N LYS A 179 -12.94 -5.25 0.51
CA LYS A 179 -12.17 -5.43 -0.73
C LYS A 179 -10.68 -5.15 -0.55
N GLN A 180 -10.28 -4.60 0.60
CA GLN A 180 -8.89 -4.38 0.99
C GLN A 180 -8.41 -5.49 1.91
N VAL A 181 -8.65 -6.72 1.48
CA VAL A 181 -8.19 -7.90 2.21
C VAL A 181 -6.74 -8.17 1.85
N SER A 182 -5.96 -8.43 2.89
CA SER A 182 -4.59 -8.88 2.82
C SER A 182 -4.46 -10.15 3.66
N THR A 183 -3.30 -10.77 3.56
CA THR A 183 -2.84 -11.80 4.48
C THR A 183 -2.93 -11.36 5.94
N ARG A 184 -3.43 -12.25 6.81
CA ARG A 184 -3.46 -12.07 8.27
C ARG A 184 -3.08 -13.35 9.00
N ILE A 185 -2.46 -13.19 10.16
CA ILE A 185 -2.23 -14.29 11.10
C ILE A 185 -3.47 -14.42 11.98
N LEU A 186 -4.05 -15.61 12.08
CA LEU A 186 -5.23 -15.89 12.90
C LEU A 186 -4.83 -16.19 14.34
N ASP A 187 -5.79 -16.03 15.25
CA ASP A 187 -5.61 -16.41 16.65
C ASP A 187 -5.36 -17.91 16.79
N ASP A 188 -4.43 -18.26 17.67
CA ASP A 188 -4.07 -19.66 17.88
C ASP A 188 -5.22 -20.40 18.59
N SER A 189 -5.63 -21.53 18.04
CA SER A 189 -6.53 -22.43 18.76
C SER A 189 -5.78 -23.11 19.92
N PRO A 190 -6.43 -23.38 21.07
CA PRO A 190 -5.86 -24.21 22.14
C PRO A 190 -5.48 -25.63 21.67
N HIS A 191 -6.03 -26.07 20.54
CA HIS A 191 -5.81 -27.38 19.95
C HIS A 191 -4.77 -27.37 18.80
N GLU A 192 -4.17 -26.22 18.48
CA GLU A 192 -3.16 -26.13 17.43
C GLU A 192 -1.77 -26.54 17.91
N GLU A 193 -1.03 -27.17 16.99
CA GLU A 193 0.37 -27.52 17.15
C GLU A 193 1.20 -26.26 17.42
N LYS A 194 1.94 -26.26 18.53
CA LYS A 194 2.70 -25.09 19.00
C LYS A 194 3.79 -24.61 18.03
N GLU A 195 4.17 -25.45 17.07
CA GLU A 195 5.21 -25.17 16.09
C GLU A 195 4.72 -24.35 14.88
N PHE A 196 3.41 -24.18 14.74
CA PHE A 196 2.81 -23.51 13.59
C PHE A 196 1.91 -22.34 14.03
N ARG A 197 1.79 -21.36 13.14
CA ARG A 197 0.75 -20.32 13.16
C ARG A 197 -0.22 -20.57 12.01
N THR A 198 -1.49 -20.29 12.25
CA THR A 198 -2.51 -20.33 11.21
C THR A 198 -2.54 -18.98 10.50
N VAL A 199 -2.30 -18.99 9.19
CA VAL A 199 -2.23 -17.81 8.35
C VAL A 199 -3.29 -17.90 7.27
N GLU A 200 -4.09 -16.86 7.13
CA GLU A 200 -5.09 -16.73 6.08
C GLU A 200 -4.59 -15.73 5.04
N PHE A 201 -4.40 -16.20 3.81
CA PHE A 201 -4.08 -15.39 2.65
C PHE A 201 -5.36 -15.05 1.91
N ARG A 202 -5.53 -13.78 1.53
CA ARG A 202 -6.75 -13.28 0.89
C ARG A 202 -6.43 -12.24 -0.15
N ILE A 203 -7.20 -12.23 -1.24
CA ILE A 203 -7.16 -11.18 -2.25
C ILE A 203 -8.55 -10.97 -2.85
N TYR A 204 -8.93 -9.72 -3.09
CA TYR A 204 -10.18 -9.40 -3.78
C TYR A 204 -9.96 -9.38 -5.30
N GLN A 205 -10.50 -10.37 -6.00
CA GLN A 205 -10.41 -10.49 -7.46
C GLN A 205 -11.75 -10.97 -8.04
N PRO A 206 -12.79 -10.12 -8.05
CA PRO A 206 -14.16 -10.56 -8.37
C PRO A 206 -14.32 -11.02 -9.81
N GLN A 207 -13.44 -10.60 -10.72
CA GLN A 207 -13.46 -10.96 -12.14
C GLN A 207 -12.48 -12.09 -12.50
N ALA A 208 -11.69 -12.58 -11.55
CA ALA A 208 -10.74 -13.65 -11.83
C ALA A 208 -11.44 -15.00 -11.95
N ASP A 209 -10.98 -15.80 -12.91
CA ASP A 209 -11.42 -17.19 -13.07
C ASP A 209 -10.73 -18.10 -12.04
N SER A 210 -9.45 -17.83 -11.78
CA SER A 210 -8.62 -18.60 -10.85
C SER A 210 -7.58 -17.75 -10.14
N VAL A 211 -7.33 -18.09 -8.88
CA VAL A 211 -6.24 -17.52 -8.09
C VAL A 211 -5.49 -18.64 -7.37
N THR A 212 -4.17 -18.65 -7.51
CA THR A 212 -3.27 -19.54 -6.76
C THR A 212 -2.35 -18.71 -5.88
N LEU A 213 -2.06 -19.21 -4.68
CA LEU A 213 -1.01 -18.70 -3.81
C LEU A 213 0.34 -19.35 -4.16
N VAL A 214 1.41 -18.56 -4.35
CA VAL A 214 2.78 -19.05 -4.55
C VAL A 214 3.73 -18.40 -3.55
N GLY A 215 4.72 -19.13 -3.05
CA GLY A 215 5.70 -18.59 -2.13
C GLY A 215 6.69 -19.62 -1.61
N ASP A 216 7.52 -19.21 -0.65
CA ASP A 216 8.60 -20.07 -0.13
C ASP A 216 8.08 -21.39 0.47
N PHE A 217 6.89 -21.36 1.10
CA PHE A 217 6.27 -22.52 1.74
C PHE A 217 5.76 -23.58 0.76
N ASN A 218 5.65 -23.28 -0.53
CA ASN A 218 5.27 -24.23 -1.57
C ASN A 218 6.28 -24.27 -2.73
N HIS A 219 7.50 -23.77 -2.50
CA HIS A 219 8.55 -23.70 -3.51
C HIS A 219 8.13 -22.95 -4.79
N TRP A 220 7.25 -21.95 -4.64
CA TRP A 220 6.75 -21.14 -5.75
C TRP A 220 5.98 -21.93 -6.83
N ASP A 221 5.37 -23.06 -6.46
CA ASP A 221 4.62 -23.91 -7.37
C ASP A 221 3.18 -23.39 -7.58
N PRO A 222 2.82 -22.92 -8.80
CA PRO A 222 1.49 -22.37 -9.11
C PRO A 222 0.39 -23.44 -9.19
N GLU A 223 0.72 -24.72 -9.12
CA GLU A 223 -0.25 -25.83 -9.12
C GLU A 223 -0.53 -26.36 -7.70
N ALA A 224 0.22 -25.90 -6.69
CA ALA A 224 0.16 -26.45 -5.34
C ALA A 224 -1.01 -25.93 -4.49
N ASP A 225 -1.35 -24.64 -4.58
CA ASP A 225 -2.20 -23.95 -3.59
C ASP A 225 -3.29 -23.06 -4.25
N PHE A 226 -4.26 -23.68 -4.92
CA PHE A 226 -5.45 -22.98 -5.44
C PHE A 226 -6.32 -22.40 -4.32
N MET A 227 -6.78 -21.16 -4.51
CA MET A 227 -7.58 -20.43 -3.53
C MET A 227 -9.09 -20.63 -3.73
N GLU A 228 -9.85 -20.61 -2.64
CA GLU A 228 -11.30 -20.72 -2.64
C GLU A 228 -11.95 -19.35 -2.92
N ARG A 229 -12.81 -19.26 -3.94
CA ARG A 229 -13.58 -18.04 -4.25
C ARG A 229 -14.83 -17.94 -3.37
N GLU A 230 -14.93 -16.85 -2.62
CA GLU A 230 -16.10 -16.48 -1.84
C GLU A 230 -17.14 -15.71 -2.66
N ARG A 231 -18.39 -15.69 -2.19
CA ARG A 231 -19.52 -15.00 -2.86
C ARG A 231 -19.32 -13.49 -3.01
N ASN A 232 -18.52 -12.89 -2.13
CA ASN A 232 -18.24 -11.46 -2.15
C ASN A 232 -17.18 -11.08 -3.21
N GLY A 233 -16.51 -12.04 -3.85
CA GLY A 233 -15.41 -11.81 -4.81
C GLY A 233 -14.00 -11.91 -4.22
N VAL A 234 -13.87 -12.26 -2.94
CA VAL A 234 -12.59 -12.56 -2.28
C VAL A 234 -12.18 -13.99 -2.57
N PHE A 235 -10.92 -14.20 -2.94
CA PHE A 235 -10.27 -15.51 -2.91
C PHE A 235 -9.53 -15.66 -1.59
N ARG A 236 -9.61 -16.83 -0.95
CA ARG A 236 -8.90 -17.12 0.29
C ARG A 236 -8.29 -18.52 0.35
N ILE A 237 -7.21 -18.67 1.11
CA ILE A 237 -6.64 -19.95 1.51
C ILE A 237 -6.03 -19.84 2.91
N VAL A 238 -6.13 -20.91 3.70
CA VAL A 238 -5.55 -21.00 5.05
C VAL A 238 -4.37 -21.97 5.02
N LYS A 239 -3.23 -21.54 5.55
CA LYS A 239 -2.00 -22.33 5.65
C LYS A 239 -1.51 -22.38 7.10
N LYS A 240 -0.92 -23.50 7.49
CA LYS A 240 -0.13 -23.60 8.72
C LYS A 240 1.34 -23.38 8.39
N LEU A 241 1.92 -22.31 8.92
CA LEU A 241 3.31 -21.93 8.66
C LEU A 241 4.10 -21.94 9.95
N LYS A 242 5.36 -22.40 9.90
CA LYS A 242 6.28 -22.25 11.03
C LYS A 242 6.65 -20.78 11.21
N PRO A 243 7.03 -20.34 12.41
CA PRO A 243 7.63 -19.02 12.60
C PRO A 243 8.80 -18.80 11.63
N GLY A 244 8.89 -17.60 11.08
CA GLY A 244 9.88 -17.25 10.06
C GLY A 244 9.41 -16.17 9.10
N GLU A 245 10.32 -15.77 8.21
CA GLU A 245 10.04 -14.84 7.13
C GLU A 245 9.75 -15.61 5.85
N TYR A 246 8.69 -15.22 5.14
CA TYR A 246 8.25 -15.83 3.89
C TYR A 246 7.99 -14.77 2.85
N LEU A 247 8.40 -15.04 1.61
CA LEU A 247 7.97 -14.34 0.42
C LEU A 247 6.83 -15.10 -0.26
N TYR A 248 5.87 -14.35 -0.79
CA TYR A 248 4.74 -14.90 -1.52
C TYR A 248 4.17 -13.90 -2.52
N ASN A 249 3.46 -14.40 -3.52
CA ASN A 249 2.67 -13.65 -4.48
C ASN A 249 1.36 -14.41 -4.77
N PHE A 250 0.43 -13.76 -5.48
CA PHE A 250 -0.74 -14.41 -6.06
C PHE A 250 -0.52 -14.61 -7.56
N VAL A 251 -1.02 -15.71 -8.10
CA VAL A 251 -1.14 -15.94 -9.54
C VAL A 251 -2.61 -15.81 -9.90
N VAL A 252 -2.98 -14.70 -10.54
CA VAL A 252 -4.36 -14.40 -10.96
C VAL A 252 -4.44 -14.61 -12.47
N ASP A 253 -5.21 -15.61 -12.89
CA ASP A 253 -5.37 -15.98 -14.31
C ASP A 253 -4.03 -16.10 -15.07
N GLY A 254 -3.04 -16.71 -14.40
CA GLY A 254 -1.70 -16.92 -14.93
C GLY A 254 -0.73 -15.74 -14.78
N LYS A 255 -1.18 -14.58 -14.28
CA LYS A 255 -0.32 -13.42 -14.01
C LYS A 255 0.11 -13.37 -12.55
N VAL A 256 1.42 -13.33 -12.31
CA VAL A 256 1.98 -13.12 -10.97
C VAL A 256 1.79 -11.68 -10.55
N ILE A 257 1.17 -11.46 -9.39
CA ILE A 257 1.01 -10.15 -8.76
C ILE A 257 1.35 -10.24 -7.27
N PRO A 258 2.04 -9.23 -6.69
CA PRO A 258 2.20 -9.15 -5.24
C PRO A 258 0.86 -8.87 -4.57
N ASP A 259 0.72 -9.25 -3.29
CA ASP A 259 -0.40 -8.81 -2.44
C ASP A 259 -0.43 -7.27 -2.38
N THR A 260 -1.42 -6.69 -3.04
CA THR A 260 -1.65 -5.24 -3.16
C THR A 260 -1.78 -4.56 -1.80
N TYR A 261 -2.34 -5.26 -0.81
CA TYR A 261 -2.67 -4.73 0.51
C TYR A 261 -1.75 -5.25 1.63
N ASN A 262 -0.69 -5.97 1.30
CA ASN A 262 0.39 -6.28 2.26
C ASN A 262 1.42 -5.12 2.35
N PRO A 263 1.69 -4.56 3.56
CA PRO A 263 2.63 -3.44 3.72
C PRO A 263 4.09 -3.84 3.54
N LEU A 264 4.39 -5.12 3.74
CA LEU A 264 5.74 -5.65 3.73
C LEU A 264 5.99 -6.28 2.36
N THR A 265 6.98 -5.75 1.66
CA THR A 265 7.45 -6.26 0.37
C THR A 265 8.96 -6.27 0.34
N LEU A 266 9.55 -7.22 -0.36
CA LEU A 266 10.99 -7.38 -0.48
C LEU A 266 11.36 -7.66 -1.93
N LEU A 267 12.54 -7.19 -2.34
CA LEU A 267 13.12 -7.52 -3.63
C LEU A 267 13.66 -8.96 -3.56
N ARG A 268 13.21 -9.81 -4.48
CA ARG A 268 13.75 -11.15 -4.67
C ARG A 268 15.09 -11.07 -5.40
N GLU A 269 16.17 -11.52 -4.77
CA GLU A 269 17.50 -11.49 -5.38
C GLU A 269 17.63 -12.42 -6.58
N ASP A 270 16.86 -13.52 -6.60
CA ASP A 270 16.91 -14.54 -7.65
C ASP A 270 16.19 -14.12 -8.95
N THR A 271 15.08 -13.39 -8.83
CA THR A 271 14.29 -12.93 -9.98
C THR A 271 14.47 -11.44 -10.30
N GLY A 272 14.92 -10.63 -9.34
CA GLY A 272 14.92 -9.18 -9.44
C GLY A 272 13.53 -8.53 -9.34
N GLU A 273 12.51 -9.30 -8.97
CA GLU A 273 11.12 -8.82 -8.85
C GLU A 273 10.74 -8.52 -7.39
N ILE A 274 9.73 -7.66 -7.20
CA ILE A 274 9.22 -7.36 -5.87
C ILE A 274 8.16 -8.40 -5.50
N SER A 275 8.30 -9.02 -4.33
CA SER A 275 7.30 -9.93 -3.76
C SER A 275 6.75 -9.41 -2.44
N SER A 276 5.54 -9.86 -2.10
CA SER A 276 4.97 -9.64 -0.78
C SER A 276 5.69 -10.49 0.25
N ALA A 277 5.91 -9.91 1.43
CA ALA A 277 6.67 -10.53 2.51
C ALA A 277 5.80 -10.67 3.75
N LEU A 278 5.96 -11.77 4.48
CA LEU A 278 5.20 -12.11 5.67
C LEU A 278 6.17 -12.55 6.76
N ASN A 279 6.12 -11.89 7.91
CA ASN A 279 6.80 -12.34 9.11
C ASN A 279 5.79 -13.10 9.99
N VAL A 280 6.02 -14.40 10.16
CA VAL A 280 5.25 -15.27 11.04
C VAL A 280 5.95 -15.32 12.40
N PRO A 281 5.36 -14.75 13.47
CA PRO A 281 6.02 -14.66 14.76
C PRO A 281 6.00 -15.99 15.51
N GLU A 282 6.99 -16.19 16.38
CA GLU A 282 6.97 -17.27 17.36
C GLU A 282 5.74 -17.18 18.26
N ARG A 283 5.31 -18.33 18.77
CA ARG A 283 4.29 -18.38 19.81
C ARG A 283 4.95 -17.99 21.14
N SER A 284 4.84 -16.71 21.52
CA SER A 284 5.22 -16.29 22.88
C SER A 284 4.27 -16.96 23.88
N GLY A 285 4.73 -17.98 24.62
CA GLY A 285 4.00 -18.47 25.80
C GLY A 285 3.86 -17.34 26.83
N VAL A 286 2.82 -17.21 27.65
CA VAL A 286 1.87 -18.15 28.25
C VAL A 286 0.48 -17.49 28.25
N LEU A 287 -0.58 -18.18 27.81
CA LEU A 287 -1.93 -17.83 28.23
C LEU A 287 -2.02 -18.15 29.73
N GLU A 288 -2.03 -17.13 30.59
CA GLU A 288 -2.35 -17.36 32.00
C GLU A 288 -3.71 -18.07 32.09
N ARG A 289 -3.73 -19.14 32.87
CA ARG A 289 -4.81 -20.11 32.93
C ARG A 289 -5.89 -19.59 33.88
N LYS A 290 -7.07 -19.33 33.32
CA LYS A 290 -8.41 -19.16 33.94
C LYS A 290 -8.67 -17.93 34.81
#